data_AF-A0A1T4U1C7-F1
#
_entry.id   AF-A0A1T4U1C7-F1
#
_cell.length_a   1.000
_cell.length_b   1.000
_cell.length_c   1.000
_cell.angle_alpha   90.00
_cell.angle_beta   90.00
_cell.angle_gamma   90.00
#
_symmetry.space_group_name_H-M   'P 1'
#
loop_
_entity.id
_entity.type
_entity.pdbx_description
1 polymer ?
#
loop_
_entity_poly.entity_id
_entity_poly.type
_entity_poly.pdbx_seq_one_letter_code
_entity_poly.pdbx_strand_id
1 'polypeptide(L)'
;MKKQHGFTLIELVVVIVILGILAVIAAPKFMNLQNDARTATLKGMKGILESTVDTVYAKMAANGMESVPYVVNRKDPPEGAIYNSLSFMGCKDGFAVCSFQYGYPSAFAPTLNLLINGIGDNSAIINDDFIAVQDDGILKITLATNAYKKGDRVFLKDNKCYVSYAMRGEERPTIKLVAC
;
A
#
# COMPACT_ATOMS: atom_id res chain seq x y z
N MET A 1 -43.98 42.74 25.41
CA MET A 1 -43.35 41.47 25.80
C MET A 1 -43.69 40.43 24.73
N LYS A 2 -42.72 39.95 23.94
CA LYS A 2 -42.95 38.86 22.97
C LYS A 2 -43.06 37.54 23.73
N LYS A 3 -44.15 36.80 23.56
CA LYS A 3 -44.29 35.44 24.10
C LYS A 3 -43.26 34.55 23.38
N GLN A 4 -42.31 33.98 24.11
CA GLN A 4 -41.47 32.90 23.58
C GLN A 4 -42.34 31.64 23.53
N HIS A 5 -42.60 31.13 22.32
CA HIS A 5 -43.11 29.79 22.14
C HIS A 5 -41.98 28.82 22.50
N GLY A 6 -42.13 28.09 23.60
CA GLY A 6 -41.22 27.00 23.96
C GLY A 6 -41.40 25.81 23.02
N PHE A 7 -40.32 25.07 22.78
CA PHE A 7 -40.33 23.83 22.00
C PHE A 7 -41.15 22.76 22.74
N THR A 8 -41.99 22.01 22.03
CA THR A 8 -42.78 20.95 22.67
C THR A 8 -41.97 19.66 22.80
N LEU A 9 -42.24 18.87 23.84
CA LEU A 9 -41.59 17.56 23.99
C LEU A 9 -41.91 16.63 22.80
N ILE A 10 -43.11 16.73 22.22
CA ILE A 10 -43.50 15.92 21.08
C ILE A 10 -42.72 16.29 19.81
N GLU A 11 -42.44 17.57 19.56
CA GLU A 11 -41.59 17.98 18.44
C GLU A 11 -40.19 17.38 18.56
N LEU A 12 -39.63 17.33 19.77
CA LEU A 12 -38.31 16.74 19.98
C LEU A 12 -38.32 15.23 19.72
N VAL A 13 -39.34 14.52 20.21
CA VAL A 13 -39.49 13.08 20.03
C VAL A 13 -39.68 12.72 18.55
N VAL A 14 -40.50 13.47 17.83
CA VAL A 14 -40.72 13.22 16.38
C VAL A 14 -39.42 13.41 15.60
N VAL A 15 -38.62 14.42 15.92
CA VAL A 15 -37.33 14.67 15.24
C VAL A 15 -36.36 13.51 15.45
N ILE A 16 -36.18 13.03 16.68
CA ILE A 16 -35.26 11.91 16.94
C ILE A 16 -35.73 10.61 16.27
N VAL A 17 -37.05 10.38 16.19
CA VAL A 17 -37.61 9.21 15.50
C VAL A 17 -37.32 9.28 13.99
N ILE A 18 -37.53 10.44 13.37
CA ILE A 18 -37.23 10.64 11.94
C ILE A 18 -35.73 10.46 11.68
N LEU A 19 -34.86 11.06 12.50
CA LEU A 19 -33.41 10.90 12.38
C LEU A 19 -32.98 9.43 12.56
N GLY A 20 -33.64 8.70 13.46
CA GLY A 20 -33.40 7.26 13.66
C GLY A 20 -33.70 6.43 12.41
N ILE A 21 -34.84 6.66 11.76
CA ILE A 21 -35.22 5.95 10.52
C ILE A 21 -34.23 6.26 9.40
N LEU A 22 -33.87 7.53 9.22
CA LEU A 22 -32.92 7.95 8.19
C LEU A 22 -31.52 7.34 8.41
N ALA A 23 -31.06 7.26 9.66
CA ALA A 23 -29.76 6.69 10.00
C ALA A 23 -29.68 5.20 9.63
N VAL A 24 -30.73 4.41 9.92
CA VAL A 24 -30.76 2.96 9.63
C VAL A 24 -30.68 2.68 8.12
N ILE A 25 -31.34 3.50 7.29
CA ILE A 25 -31.31 3.34 5.83
C ILE A 25 -29.97 3.81 5.25
N ALA A 26 -29.39 4.88 5.79
CA ALA A 26 -28.15 5.46 5.28
C ALA A 26 -26.89 4.65 5.65
N ALA A 27 -26.85 4.04 6.84
CA ALA A 27 -25.69 3.32 7.36
C ALA A 27 -25.11 2.24 6.42
N PRO A 28 -25.88 1.26 5.91
CA PRO A 28 -25.33 0.22 5.04
C PRO A 28 -24.79 0.78 3.71
N LYS A 29 -25.47 1.80 3.15
CA LYS A 29 -25.01 2.47 1.93
C LYS A 29 -23.70 3.21 2.16
N PHE A 30 -23.55 3.89 3.29
CA PHE A 30 -22.32 4.58 3.66
C PHE A 30 -21.14 3.62 3.86
N MET A 31 -21.38 2.42 4.40
CA MET A 31 -20.34 1.39 4.51
C MET A 31 -19.86 0.87 3.15
N ASN A 32 -20.79 0.60 2.22
CA ASN A 32 -20.43 0.15 0.88
C ASN A 32 -19.62 1.23 0.13
N LEU A 33 -20.04 2.49 0.21
CA LEU A 33 -19.30 3.60 -0.41
C LEU A 33 -17.87 3.74 0.14
N GLN A 34 -17.66 3.50 1.44
CA GLN A 34 -16.31 3.48 2.01
C GLN A 34 -15.47 2.33 1.46
N ASN A 35 -16.03 1.13 1.31
CA ASN A 35 -15.32 -0.01 0.71
C ASN A 35 -14.97 0.26 -0.76
N ASP A 36 -15.90 0.79 -1.54
CA ASP A 36 -15.67 1.16 -2.94
C ASP A 36 -14.59 2.24 -3.06
N ALA A 37 -14.61 3.25 -2.18
CA ALA A 37 -13.58 4.28 -2.14
C ALA A 37 -12.20 3.71 -1.82
N ARG A 38 -12.09 2.80 -0.83
CA ARG A 38 -10.84 2.12 -0.49
C ARG A 38 -10.34 1.26 -1.65
N THR A 39 -11.21 0.50 -2.30
CA THR A 39 -10.88 -0.29 -3.50
C THR A 39 -10.41 0.60 -4.65
N ALA A 40 -11.02 1.75 -4.86
CA ALA A 40 -10.58 2.72 -5.87
C ALA A 40 -9.19 3.29 -5.56
N THR A 41 -8.92 3.64 -4.30
CA THR A 41 -7.59 4.08 -3.86
C THR A 41 -6.52 3.02 -4.11
N LEU A 42 -6.81 1.76 -3.76
CA LEU A 42 -5.90 0.63 -4.02
C LEU A 42 -5.73 0.34 -5.51
N LYS A 43 -6.77 0.56 -6.33
CA LYS A 43 -6.66 0.48 -7.79
C LYS A 43 -5.71 1.56 -8.34
N GLY A 44 -5.74 2.77 -7.77
CA GLY A 44 -4.76 3.82 -8.04
C GLY A 44 -3.33 3.36 -7.70
N MET A 45 -3.15 2.80 -6.50
CA MET A 45 -1.86 2.24 -6.08
C MET A 45 -1.36 1.12 -7.01
N LYS A 46 -2.25 0.23 -7.47
CA LYS A 46 -1.92 -0.79 -8.48
C LYS A 46 -1.37 -0.16 -9.76
N GLY A 47 -1.99 0.90 -10.26
CA GLY A 47 -1.52 1.61 -11.46
C GLY A 47 -0.14 2.25 -11.25
N ILE A 48 0.11 2.82 -10.07
CA ILE A 48 1.42 3.36 -9.70
C ILE A 48 2.47 2.25 -9.70
N LEU A 49 2.17 1.10 -9.07
CA LEU A 49 3.07 -0.06 -9.05
C LEU A 49 3.39 -0.56 -10.46
N GLU A 50 2.39 -0.72 -11.32
CA GLU A 50 2.57 -1.15 -12.71
C GLU A 50 3.48 -0.18 -13.48
N SER A 51 3.23 1.13 -13.35
CA SER A 51 4.05 2.17 -13.97
C SER A 51 5.49 2.20 -13.43
N THR A 52 5.65 2.01 -12.13
CA THR A 52 6.96 1.99 -11.48
C THR A 52 7.77 0.79 -11.94
N VAL A 53 7.16 -0.39 -12.02
CA VAL A 53 7.79 -1.62 -12.54
C VAL A 53 8.31 -1.40 -13.95
N ASP A 54 7.50 -0.83 -14.83
CA ASP A 54 7.89 -0.59 -16.24
C ASP A 54 9.02 0.45 -16.34
N THR A 55 8.93 1.52 -15.55
CA THR A 55 9.97 2.57 -15.50
C THR A 55 11.29 2.04 -14.95
N VAL A 56 11.23 1.22 -13.90
CA VAL A 56 12.40 0.57 -13.29
C VAL A 56 13.05 -0.37 -14.29
N TYR A 57 12.26 -1.22 -14.94
CA TYR A 57 12.77 -2.13 -15.94
C TYR A 57 13.48 -1.40 -17.07
N ALA A 58 12.90 -0.32 -17.60
CA ALA A 58 13.53 0.50 -18.62
C ALA A 58 14.87 1.10 -18.15
N LYS A 59 14.96 1.57 -16.89
CA LYS A 59 16.21 2.09 -16.31
C LYS A 59 17.25 0.99 -16.13
N MET A 60 16.85 -0.20 -15.70
CA MET A 60 17.75 -1.34 -15.53
C MET A 60 18.27 -1.83 -16.90
N ALA A 61 17.40 -1.90 -17.91
CA ALA A 61 17.76 -2.24 -19.28
C ALA A 61 18.72 -1.23 -19.90
N ALA A 62 18.50 0.07 -19.68
CA ALA A 62 19.40 1.12 -20.13
C ALA A 62 20.82 1.01 -19.53
N ASN A 63 20.97 0.30 -18.41
CA ASN A 63 22.24 0.04 -17.75
C ASN A 63 22.75 -1.40 -17.94
N GLY A 64 22.09 -2.21 -18.79
CA GLY A 64 22.48 -3.60 -19.07
C GLY A 64 22.29 -4.56 -17.89
N MET A 65 21.34 -4.27 -17.00
CA MET A 65 21.08 -5.04 -15.77
C MET A 65 19.72 -5.76 -15.77
N GLU A 66 19.02 -5.76 -16.89
CA GLU A 66 17.70 -6.36 -17.07
C GLU A 66 17.70 -7.89 -17.03
N SER A 67 18.83 -8.52 -17.36
CA SER A 67 18.98 -9.98 -17.33
C SER A 67 19.69 -10.48 -16.06
N VAL A 68 20.09 -9.57 -15.17
CA VAL A 68 20.82 -9.97 -13.96
C VAL A 68 19.85 -10.59 -12.95
N PRO A 69 20.07 -11.83 -12.51
CA PRO A 69 19.13 -12.54 -11.63
C PRO A 69 18.83 -11.81 -10.33
N TYR A 70 19.85 -11.20 -9.73
CA TYR A 70 19.71 -10.48 -8.49
C TYR A 70 20.80 -9.42 -8.30
N VAL A 71 20.40 -8.16 -8.12
CA VAL A 71 21.29 -7.00 -7.90
C VAL A 71 20.91 -6.28 -6.61
N VAL A 72 21.90 -5.92 -5.80
CA VAL A 72 21.70 -5.21 -4.53
C VAL A 72 22.73 -4.11 -4.31
N ASN A 73 22.36 -3.03 -3.62
CA ASN A 73 23.29 -1.95 -3.19
C ASN A 73 23.89 -2.23 -1.81
N ARG A 74 24.27 -3.48 -1.55
CA ARG A 74 24.88 -3.92 -0.30
C ARG A 74 26.31 -4.39 -0.55
N LYS A 75 27.28 -3.84 0.18
CA LYS A 75 28.71 -4.18 0.05
C LYS A 75 29.01 -5.66 0.29
N ASP A 76 28.23 -6.30 1.15
CA ASP A 76 28.26 -7.74 1.40
C ASP A 76 26.99 -8.39 0.82
N PRO A 77 26.93 -8.64 -0.50
CA PRO A 77 25.76 -9.24 -1.13
C PRO A 77 25.55 -10.68 -0.65
N PRO A 78 24.30 -11.15 -0.50
CA PRO A 78 24.03 -12.57 -0.26
C PRO A 78 24.48 -13.41 -1.47
N GLU A 79 24.66 -14.71 -1.27
CA GLU A 79 25.09 -15.64 -2.33
C GLU A 79 24.18 -15.55 -3.56
N GLY A 80 24.79 -15.44 -4.74
CA GLY A 80 24.09 -15.27 -6.02
C GLY A 80 23.65 -13.84 -6.35
N ALA A 81 23.86 -12.86 -5.45
CA ALA A 81 23.58 -11.45 -5.74
C ALA A 81 24.83 -10.70 -6.23
N ILE A 82 24.63 -9.77 -7.16
CA ILE A 82 25.66 -8.87 -7.67
C ILE A 82 25.56 -7.53 -6.96
N TYR A 83 26.69 -7.02 -6.46
CA TYR A 83 26.77 -5.67 -5.92
C TYR A 83 26.75 -4.63 -7.06
N ASN A 84 25.88 -3.65 -6.94
CA ASN A 84 25.92 -2.42 -7.72
C ASN A 84 25.41 -1.26 -6.86
N SER A 85 26.00 -0.06 -6.97
CA SER A 85 25.56 1.08 -6.16
C SER A 85 24.11 1.50 -6.45
N LEU A 86 23.58 1.16 -7.64
CA LEU A 86 22.22 1.47 -8.08
C LEU A 86 21.89 2.96 -7.96
N SER A 87 22.90 3.82 -8.03
CA SER A 87 22.77 5.27 -7.80
C SER A 87 21.87 5.94 -8.84
N PHE A 88 21.79 5.38 -10.06
CA PHE A 88 20.87 5.82 -11.11
C PHE A 88 19.38 5.60 -10.75
N MET A 89 19.10 4.74 -9.77
CA MET A 89 17.76 4.51 -9.20
C MET A 89 17.49 5.37 -7.97
N GLY A 90 18.45 6.19 -7.53
CA GLY A 90 18.37 6.94 -6.28
C GLY A 90 18.68 6.11 -5.03
N CYS A 91 19.15 4.87 -5.19
CA CYS A 91 19.60 4.03 -4.10
C CYS A 91 20.88 4.61 -3.49
N LYS A 92 20.88 4.82 -2.17
CA LYS A 92 22.03 5.35 -1.42
C LYS A 92 22.67 4.24 -0.59
N ASP A 93 23.99 4.16 -0.63
CA ASP A 93 24.76 3.23 0.20
C ASP A 93 24.54 3.51 1.69
N GLY A 94 24.30 2.45 2.48
CA GLY A 94 24.25 2.52 3.95
C GLY A 94 22.95 3.04 4.58
N PHE A 95 21.91 3.39 3.79
CA PHE A 95 20.64 3.91 4.34
C PHE A 95 19.40 3.05 3.98
N ALA A 96 19.33 2.45 2.79
CA ALA A 96 18.27 1.50 2.42
C ALA A 96 18.81 0.45 1.43
N VAL A 97 18.52 -0.83 1.69
CA VAL A 97 18.88 -1.91 0.76
C VAL A 97 17.84 -1.96 -0.36
N CYS A 98 18.24 -1.48 -1.53
CA CYS A 98 17.59 -1.72 -2.80
C CYS A 98 17.97 -3.09 -3.33
N SER A 99 16.98 -3.75 -3.92
CA SER A 99 17.18 -5.08 -4.49
C SER A 99 16.29 -5.27 -5.72
N PHE A 100 16.89 -5.76 -6.80
CA PHE A 100 16.22 -5.94 -8.09
C PHE A 100 16.48 -7.35 -8.61
N GLN A 101 15.50 -7.93 -9.29
CA GLN A 101 15.58 -9.26 -9.89
C GLN A 101 15.14 -9.17 -11.35
N TYR A 102 16.02 -9.58 -12.27
CA TYR A 102 15.77 -9.55 -13.72
C TYR A 102 15.22 -8.19 -14.20
N GLY A 103 15.87 -7.11 -13.77
CA GLY A 103 15.48 -5.74 -14.11
C GLY A 103 14.26 -5.18 -13.38
N TYR A 104 13.53 -5.97 -12.60
CA TYR A 104 12.36 -5.53 -11.85
C TYR A 104 12.67 -5.30 -10.37
N PRO A 105 11.91 -4.43 -9.66
CA PRO A 105 12.03 -4.33 -8.20
C PRO A 105 11.77 -5.70 -7.56
N SER A 106 12.56 -6.10 -6.56
CA SER A 106 12.22 -7.31 -5.81
C SER A 106 10.98 -7.09 -4.95
N ALA A 107 10.36 -8.16 -4.46
CA ALA A 107 9.24 -8.10 -3.51
C ALA A 107 9.72 -7.75 -2.08
N PHE A 108 10.54 -6.70 -1.95
CA PHE A 108 11.13 -6.23 -0.70
C PHE A 108 10.66 -4.80 -0.41
N ALA A 109 9.99 -4.61 0.73
CA ALA A 109 9.34 -3.33 1.07
C ALA A 109 10.27 -2.11 0.96
N PRO A 110 11.51 -2.11 1.52
CA PRO A 110 12.40 -0.96 1.42
C PRO A 110 12.75 -0.54 -0.02
N THR A 111 12.79 -1.50 -0.95
CA THR A 111 13.03 -1.18 -2.37
C THR A 111 11.83 -0.44 -2.96
N LEU A 112 10.63 -0.97 -2.78
CA LEU A 112 9.41 -0.37 -3.35
C LEU A 112 9.07 0.99 -2.74
N ASN A 113 9.37 1.20 -1.45
CA ASN A 113 9.13 2.47 -0.77
C ASN A 113 10.04 3.60 -1.23
N LEU A 114 11.26 3.27 -1.66
CA LEU A 114 12.14 4.25 -2.30
C LEU A 114 11.60 4.65 -3.69
N LEU A 115 11.00 3.70 -4.39
CA LEU A 115 10.53 3.90 -5.76
C LEU A 115 9.14 4.55 -5.83
N ILE A 116 8.34 4.40 -4.77
CA ILE A 116 6.98 4.90 -4.68
C ILE A 116 6.85 5.73 -3.41
N ASN A 117 6.72 7.05 -3.60
CA ASN A 117 6.44 7.97 -2.50
C ASN A 117 5.11 7.62 -1.82
N GLY A 118 5.11 7.54 -0.50
CA GLY A 118 3.90 7.33 0.32
C GLY A 118 3.62 5.89 0.73
N ILE A 119 4.52 4.94 0.46
CA ILE A 119 4.48 3.60 1.08
C ILE A 119 5.43 3.59 2.29
N GLY A 120 4.88 3.32 3.48
CA GLY A 120 5.63 3.30 4.73
C GLY A 120 6.64 2.14 4.81
N ASP A 121 7.83 2.46 5.35
CA ASP A 121 9.07 1.66 5.49
C ASP A 121 9.01 0.45 6.44
N ASN A 122 7.83 -0.07 6.75
CA ASN A 122 7.59 -1.07 7.80
C ASN A 122 8.05 -0.62 9.20
N SER A 123 8.54 0.62 9.37
CA SER A 123 8.96 1.18 10.65
C SER A 123 7.78 1.70 11.48
N ALA A 124 6.56 1.24 11.21
CA ALA A 124 5.40 1.48 12.06
C ALA A 124 5.22 2.94 12.56
N ILE A 125 5.64 3.93 11.78
CA ILE A 125 5.19 5.30 11.97
C ILE A 125 3.88 5.39 11.18
N ILE A 126 2.79 5.44 11.93
CA ILE A 126 1.40 5.36 11.48
C ILE A 126 0.95 6.71 10.87
N ASN A 127 1.80 7.32 10.03
CA ASN A 127 1.50 8.58 9.33
C ASN A 127 1.38 8.39 7.81
N ASP A 128 1.80 7.25 7.27
CA ASP A 128 1.70 6.98 5.83
C ASP A 128 0.35 6.33 5.49
N ASP A 129 -0.25 6.75 4.38
CA ASP A 129 -1.56 6.26 3.93
C ASP A 129 -1.50 4.77 3.55
N PHE A 130 -0.35 4.30 3.06
CA PHE A 130 -0.12 2.92 2.63
C PHE A 130 0.98 2.25 3.42
N ILE A 131 0.75 0.99 3.78
CA ILE A 131 1.66 0.14 4.53
C ILE A 131 1.94 -1.12 3.73
N ALA A 132 3.21 -1.49 3.65
CA ALA A 132 3.63 -2.76 3.07
C ALA A 132 3.62 -3.87 4.13
N VAL A 133 3.19 -5.06 3.73
CA VAL A 133 3.10 -6.26 4.57
C VAL A 133 3.78 -7.39 3.82
N GLN A 134 4.85 -7.95 4.37
CA GLN A 134 5.53 -9.10 3.80
C GLN A 134 4.87 -10.38 4.30
N ASP A 135 4.40 -11.22 3.38
CA ASP A 135 3.77 -12.50 3.69
C ASP A 135 4.21 -13.56 2.69
N ASP A 136 5.01 -14.53 3.15
CA ASP A 136 5.50 -15.68 2.36
C ASP A 136 6.06 -15.34 0.97
N GLY A 137 6.97 -14.35 0.90
CA GLY A 137 7.59 -13.92 -0.37
C GLY A 137 6.70 -13.05 -1.26
N ILE A 138 5.44 -12.81 -0.86
CA ILE A 138 4.54 -11.85 -1.50
C ILE A 138 4.55 -10.55 -0.68
N LEU A 139 4.71 -9.42 -1.36
CA LEU A 139 4.54 -8.12 -0.75
C LEU A 139 3.10 -7.65 -0.94
N LYS A 140 2.41 -7.31 0.13
CA LYS A 140 1.03 -6.81 0.11
C LYS A 140 1.03 -5.34 0.52
N ILE A 141 0.51 -4.45 -0.31
CA ILE A 141 0.39 -3.02 -0.02
C ILE A 141 -1.07 -2.75 0.33
N THR A 142 -1.31 -2.23 1.53
CA THR A 142 -2.65 -2.01 2.08
C THR A 142 -2.75 -0.59 2.64
N LEU A 143 -3.96 -0.14 2.94
CA LEU A 143 -4.17 1.07 3.74
C LEU A 143 -3.73 0.84 5.18
N ALA A 144 -3.21 1.88 5.84
CA ALA A 144 -2.79 1.82 7.25
C ALA A 144 -3.91 1.33 8.20
N THR A 145 -5.16 1.62 7.88
CA THR A 145 -6.33 1.17 8.65
C THR A 145 -6.49 -0.35 8.67
N ASN A 146 -5.97 -1.07 7.68
CA ASN A 146 -6.03 -2.54 7.53
C ASN A 146 -4.70 -3.24 7.90
N ALA A 147 -3.77 -2.53 8.55
CA ALA A 147 -2.52 -3.11 9.05
C ALA A 147 -2.42 -2.98 10.57
N TYR A 148 -1.72 -3.90 11.21
CA TYR A 148 -1.30 -3.80 12.61
C TYR A 148 0.10 -4.38 12.82
N LYS A 149 0.80 -3.88 13.84
CA LYS A 149 2.14 -4.35 14.21
C LYS A 149 2.06 -5.35 15.36
N LYS A 150 2.86 -6.42 15.30
CA LYS A 150 3.09 -7.34 16.43
C LYS A 150 4.59 -7.64 16.51
N GLY A 151 5.26 -7.06 17.50
CA GLY A 151 6.72 -7.03 17.54
C GLY A 151 7.28 -6.18 16.40
N ASP A 152 8.25 -6.71 15.65
CA ASP A 152 8.86 -6.03 14.50
C ASP A 152 8.20 -6.37 13.16
N ARG A 153 7.15 -7.18 13.17
CA ARG A 153 6.43 -7.59 11.96
C ARG A 153 5.09 -6.86 11.86
N VAL A 154 4.73 -6.53 10.62
CA VAL A 154 3.43 -5.96 10.27
C VAL A 154 2.56 -7.07 9.69
N PHE A 155 1.27 -7.06 10.02
CA PHE A 155 0.28 -8.03 9.59
C PHE A 155 -0.97 -7.32 9.06
N LEU A 156 -1.70 -8.00 8.17
CA LEU A 156 -3.02 -7.55 7.73
C LEU A 156 -4.07 -7.85 8.80
N LYS A 157 -4.99 -6.90 9.04
CA LYS A 157 -6.18 -7.14 9.88
C LYS A 157 -7.16 -8.06 9.15
N ASP A 158 -7.46 -7.72 7.89
CA ASP A 158 -8.35 -8.48 7.03
C ASP A 158 -7.59 -8.95 5.77
N ASN A 159 -7.89 -10.16 5.30
CA ASN A 159 -7.30 -10.70 4.07
C ASN A 159 -7.98 -10.16 2.79
N LYS A 160 -8.37 -8.88 2.82
CA LYS A 160 -8.99 -8.09 1.75
C LYS A 160 -8.38 -6.68 1.75
N CYS A 161 -8.75 -5.81 0.81
CA CYS A 161 -8.25 -4.43 0.74
C CYS A 161 -6.72 -4.31 0.60
N TYR A 162 -6.10 -5.00 -0.35
CA TYR A 162 -4.67 -4.83 -0.63
C TYR A 162 -4.32 -5.05 -2.10
N VAL A 163 -3.15 -4.57 -2.49
CA VAL A 163 -2.49 -4.91 -3.76
C VAL A 163 -1.35 -5.88 -3.46
N SER A 164 -1.38 -7.07 -4.04
CA SER A 164 -0.28 -8.02 -3.93
C SER A 164 0.72 -7.80 -5.06
N TYR A 165 2.00 -7.87 -4.73
CA TYR A 165 3.15 -7.83 -5.60
C TYR A 165 3.97 -9.10 -5.37
N ALA A 166 4.15 -9.90 -6.41
CA ALA A 166 4.91 -11.15 -6.34
C ALA A 166 5.87 -11.29 -7.52
N MET A 167 7.12 -11.62 -7.22
CA MET A 167 8.12 -12.01 -8.22
C MET A 167 8.01 -13.51 -8.53
N ARG A 168 8.20 -13.89 -9.79
CA ARG A 168 8.23 -15.28 -10.24
C ARG A 168 9.34 -15.48 -11.27
N GLY A 169 10.55 -15.80 -10.78
CA GLY A 169 11.70 -16.02 -11.64
C GLY A 169 12.03 -14.78 -12.47
N GLU A 170 12.25 -14.96 -13.78
CA GLU A 170 12.65 -13.92 -14.73
C GLU A 170 11.47 -13.11 -15.30
N GLU A 171 10.23 -13.49 -14.97
CA GLU A 171 9.03 -12.86 -15.51
C GLU A 171 8.70 -11.55 -14.80
N ARG A 172 7.96 -10.69 -15.51
CA ARG A 172 7.37 -9.47 -14.95
C ARG A 172 6.62 -9.79 -13.64
N PRO A 173 6.80 -8.98 -12.58
CA PRO A 173 6.09 -9.18 -11.33
C PRO A 173 4.57 -9.19 -11.54
N THR A 174 3.91 -10.11 -10.84
CA THR A 174 2.45 -10.20 -10.82
C THR A 174 1.90 -9.20 -9.82
N ILE A 175 1.12 -8.22 -10.31
CA ILE A 175 0.44 -7.22 -9.48
C ILE A 175 -1.07 -7.48 -9.53
N LYS A 176 -1.68 -7.77 -8.38
CA LYS A 176 -3.13 -8.06 -8.29
C LYS A 176 -3.78 -7.22 -7.20
N LEU A 177 -4.96 -6.67 -7.51
CA LEU A 177 -5.81 -6.00 -6.54
C LEU A 177 -6.76 -7.02 -5.90
N VAL A 178 -6.78 -7.05 -4.57
CA VAL A 178 -7.81 -7.73 -3.78
C VAL A 178 -8.70 -6.64 -3.19
N ALA A 179 -9.93 -6.57 -3.68
CA ALA A 179 -10.89 -5.56 -3.29
C ALA A 179 -11.24 -5.62 -1.79
N CYS A 180 -11.67 -4.49 -1.26
CA CYS A 180 -12.55 -4.41 -0.12
C CYS A 180 -13.94 -4.93 -0.54
#